data_AF-A0A534K8T5-F1
#
_entry.id   AF-A0A534K8T5-F1
#
_cell.length_a   1.000
_cell.length_b   1.000
_cell.length_c   1.000
_cell.angle_alpha   90.00
_cell.angle_beta   90.00
_cell.angle_gamma   90.00
#
_symmetry.space_group_name_H-M   'P 1'
#
loop_
_entity.id
_entity.type
_entity.pdbx_description
1 polymer ?
#
loop_
_entity_poly.entity_id
_entity_poly.type
_entity_poly.pdbx_seq_one_letter_code
_entity_poly.pdbx_strand_id
1 'polypeptide(L)'
;GASRTRILFKHIMPRLLPYTFALITLAVPSFIFLEASLSFLGLGDPLLPTWGSILGDAYSGSAPFRGFWWWIAFPAGGIVFATVAFALLGYSFDKVLNPRLREE
;
A
#
# COMPACT_ATOMS: atom_id res chain seq x y z
N GLY A 1 23.02 22.04 -27.72
CA GLY A 1 23.00 22.34 -26.27
C GLY A 1 22.09 21.36 -25.55
N ALA A 2 22.47 20.92 -24.34
CA ALA A 2 21.61 20.03 -23.55
C ALA A 2 20.37 20.81 -23.07
N SER A 3 19.17 20.41 -23.51
CA SER A 3 17.93 21.01 -23.00
C SER A 3 17.73 20.63 -21.53
N ARG A 4 17.12 21.52 -20.74
CA ARG A 4 16.81 21.25 -19.32
C ARG A 4 16.02 19.95 -19.15
N THR A 5 15.09 19.68 -20.05
CA THR A 5 14.30 18.43 -20.10
C THR A 5 15.19 17.20 -20.31
N ARG A 6 16.18 17.27 -21.22
CA ARG A 6 17.12 16.16 -21.45
C ARG A 6 18.00 15.89 -20.22
N ILE A 7 18.42 16.93 -19.49
CA ILE A 7 19.20 16.77 -18.26
C ILE A 7 18.33 16.12 -17.17
N LEU A 8 17.09 16.60 -16.98
CA LEU A 8 16.16 16.07 -16.00
C LEU A 8 15.90 14.57 -16.21
N PHE A 9 15.47 14.16 -17.40
CA PHE A 9 15.08 12.77 -17.65
C PHE A 9 16.25 11.80 -17.87
N LYS A 10 17.39 12.28 -18.40
CA LYS A 10 18.54 11.41 -18.70
C LYS A 10 19.54 11.29 -17.55
N HIS A 11 19.63 12.30 -16.68
CA HIS A 11 20.68 12.34 -15.65
C HIS A 11 20.10 12.37 -14.22
N ILE A 12 19.04 13.14 -13.98
CA ILE A 12 18.50 13.32 -12.62
C ILE A 12 17.51 12.21 -12.28
N MET A 13 16.47 12.01 -13.11
CA MET A 13 15.45 10.98 -12.90
C MET A 13 16.04 9.58 -12.65
N PRO A 14 16.95 9.04 -13.49
CA PRO A 14 17.45 7.67 -13.32
C PRO A 14 18.21 7.47 -12.01
N ARG A 15 18.80 8.53 -11.46
CA ARG A 15 19.52 8.49 -10.17
C ARG A 15 18.58 8.56 -8.97
N LEU A 16 17.47 9.28 -9.09
CA LEU A 16 16.49 9.43 -8.01
C LEU A 16 15.48 8.29 -7.98
N LEU A 17 15.17 7.66 -9.13
CA LEU A 17 14.16 6.60 -9.23
C LEU A 17 14.33 5.49 -8.18
N PRO A 18 15.53 4.89 -7.97
CA PRO A 18 15.69 3.84 -6.95
C PRO A 18 15.29 4.30 -5.55
N TYR A 19 15.63 5.54 -5.20
CA TYR A 19 15.29 6.14 -3.91
C TYR A 19 13.81 6.45 -3.77
N THR A 20 13.22 7.04 -4.80
CA THR A 20 11.78 7.31 -4.82
C THR A 20 10.97 6.03 -4.75
N PHE A 21 11.36 4.98 -5.46
CA PHE A 21 10.67 3.67 -5.42
C PHE A 21 10.72 3.05 -4.03
N ALA A 22 11.85 3.14 -3.34
CA ALA A 22 11.97 2.65 -1.97
C ALA A 22 11.03 3.39 -1.01
N LEU A 23 11.01 4.72 -1.08
CA LEU A 23 10.11 5.54 -0.27
C LEU A 23 8.64 5.25 -0.55
N ILE A 24 8.26 5.10 -1.82
CA ILE A 24 6.90 4.70 -2.19
C ILE A 24 6.56 3.34 -1.57
N THR A 25 7.45 2.36 -1.68
CA THR A 25 7.21 1.02 -1.14
C THR A 25 7.03 1.04 0.38
N LEU A 26 7.77 1.90 1.10
CA LEU A 26 7.60 2.11 2.54
C LEU A 26 6.28 2.81 2.89
N ALA A 27 5.77 3.68 2.02
CA ALA A 27 4.52 4.42 2.24
C ALA A 27 3.25 3.63 1.88
N VAL A 28 3.34 2.72 0.90
CA VAL A 28 2.20 1.91 0.39
C VAL A 28 1.41 1.20 1.51
N PRO A 29 2.03 0.53 2.50
CA PRO A 29 1.30 -0.10 3.61
C PRO A 29 0.34 0.86 4.33
N SER A 30 0.79 2.09 4.59
CA SER A 30 -0.01 3.12 5.25
C SER A 30 -1.18 3.59 4.37
N PHE A 31 -0.96 3.71 3.06
CA PHE A 31 -2.01 4.06 2.10
C PHE A 31 -3.06 2.96 1.95
N ILE A 32 -2.66 1.69 1.93
CA ILE A 32 -3.58 0.55 1.93
C ILE A 32 -4.48 0.60 3.16
N PHE A 33 -3.89 0.82 4.33
CA PHE A 33 -4.65 0.91 5.58
C PHE A 33 -5.61 2.11 5.59
N LEU A 34 -5.16 3.25 5.08
CA LEU A 34 -5.96 4.47 4.97
C LEU A 34 -7.15 4.28 4.03
N GLU A 35 -6.93 3.73 2.82
CA GLU A 35 -8.02 3.46 1.87
C GLU A 35 -9.02 2.47 2.46
N ALA A 36 -8.54 1.36 3.03
CA ALA A 36 -9.42 0.36 3.63
C ALA A 36 -10.27 0.94 4.76
N SER A 37 -9.69 1.83 5.59
CA SER A 37 -10.40 2.52 6.66
C SER A 37 -11.45 3.50 6.12
N LEU A 38 -11.13 4.27 5.08
CA LEU A 38 -12.08 5.19 4.45
C LEU A 38 -13.23 4.43 3.79
N SER A 39 -12.92 3.37 3.04
CA SER A 39 -13.91 2.53 2.39
C SER A 39 -14.79 1.77 3.39
N PHE A 40 -14.24 1.34 4.52
CA PHE A 40 -15.02 0.77 5.63
C PHE A 40 -16.01 1.77 6.23
N LEU A 41 -15.63 3.04 6.33
CA LEU A 41 -16.50 4.13 6.78
C LEU A 41 -17.49 4.61 5.72
N GLY A 42 -17.47 4.03 4.50
CA GLY A 42 -18.32 4.45 3.39
C GLY A 42 -17.87 5.76 2.71
N LEU A 43 -16.61 6.18 2.92
CA LEU A 43 -16.00 7.37 2.30
C LEU A 43 -15.22 7.06 1.01
N GLY A 44 -15.22 5.80 0.57
CA GLY A 44 -14.64 5.36 -0.69
C GLY A 44 -15.57 5.55 -1.90
N ASP A 45 -15.17 5.07 -3.07
CA ASP A 45 -16.03 5.05 -4.26
C ASP A 45 -17.17 4.03 -4.06
N PRO A 46 -18.45 4.45 -4.02
CA PRO A 46 -19.57 3.54 -3.79
C PRO A 46 -19.86 2.60 -4.96
N LEU A 47 -19.33 2.87 -6.16
CA LEU A 47 -19.54 2.06 -7.35
C LEU A 47 -18.51 0.92 -7.48
N LEU A 48 -17.37 1.02 -6.79
CA LEU A 48 -16.28 0.05 -6.88
C LEU A 48 -16.18 -0.74 -5.58
N PRO A 49 -16.49 -2.05 -5.57
CA PRO A 49 -16.34 -2.87 -4.38
C PRO A 49 -14.87 -3.04 -4.03
N THR A 50 -14.46 -2.52 -2.86
CA THR A 50 -13.11 -2.71 -2.30
C THR A 50 -13.15 -3.64 -1.09
N TRP A 51 -12.01 -4.18 -0.67
CA TRP A 51 -11.96 -5.01 0.53
C TRP A 51 -12.39 -4.23 1.80
N GLY A 52 -12.13 -2.93 1.86
CA GLY A 52 -12.60 -2.06 2.94
C GLY A 52 -14.13 -1.90 2.93
N SER A 53 -14.74 -1.68 1.76
CA SER A 53 -16.20 -1.54 1.67
C SER A 53 -16.93 -2.85 2.01
N ILE A 54 -16.38 -4.00 1.57
CA ILE A 54 -16.92 -5.34 1.92
C ILE A 54 -16.91 -5.56 3.43
N LEU A 55 -15.87 -5.10 4.14
CA LEU A 55 -15.82 -5.16 5.60
C LEU A 55 -16.89 -4.26 6.25
N GLY A 56 -17.13 -3.07 5.69
CA GLY A 56 -18.17 -2.16 6.16
C GLY A 56 -19.58 -2.75 5.98
N ASP A 57 -19.83 -3.38 4.83
CA ASP A 57 -21.07 -4.08 4.52
C ASP A 57 -21.28 -5.30 5.43
N ALA A 58 -20.22 -6.07 5.69
CA ALA A 58 -20.27 -7.21 6.60
C ALA A 58 -20.58 -6.77 8.05
N TYR A 59 -20.02 -5.63 8.48
CA TYR A 59 -20.29 -5.05 9.79
C TYR A 59 -21.74 -4.56 9.91
N SER A 60 -22.22 -3.76 8.96
CA SER A 60 -23.59 -3.23 8.96
C SER A 60 -24.65 -4.34 8.81
N GLY A 61 -24.36 -5.37 8.01
CA GLY A 61 -25.23 -6.52 7.79
C GLY A 61 -25.25 -7.54 8.94
N SER A 62 -24.51 -7.30 10.03
CA SER A 62 -24.37 -8.25 11.15
C SER A 62 -23.93 -9.65 10.68
N ALA A 63 -23.10 -9.72 9.63
CA ALA A 63 -22.60 -10.95 9.03
C ALA A 63 -22.02 -11.96 10.06
N PRO A 64 -21.20 -11.55 11.05
CA PRO A 64 -20.64 -12.51 12.01
C PRO A 64 -21.71 -13.12 12.92
N PHE A 65 -22.78 -12.39 13.24
CA PHE A 65 -23.91 -12.89 14.04
C PHE A 65 -24.83 -13.82 13.26
N ARG A 66 -24.75 -13.80 11.92
CA ARG A 66 -25.52 -14.64 11.00
C ARG A 66 -24.74 -15.86 10.50
N GLY A 67 -23.52 -16.07 10.98
CA GLY A 67 -22.65 -17.19 10.59
C GLY A 67 -21.79 -16.95 9.34
N PHE A 68 -21.83 -15.76 8.75
CA PHE A 68 -21.07 -15.38 7.56
C PHE A 68 -19.67 -14.84 7.89
N TRP A 69 -18.93 -15.50 8.78
CA TRP A 69 -17.62 -15.03 9.25
C TRP A 69 -16.58 -14.88 8.11
N TRP A 70 -16.72 -15.67 7.04
CA TRP A 70 -15.83 -15.62 5.87
C TRP A 70 -15.87 -14.28 5.14
N TRP A 71 -17.01 -13.56 5.19
CA TRP A 71 -17.14 -12.22 4.62
C TRP A 71 -16.24 -11.19 5.30
N ILE A 72 -15.73 -11.49 6.50
CA ILE A 72 -14.75 -10.66 7.20
C ILE A 72 -13.34 -11.22 7.00
N ALA A 73 -13.18 -12.54 7.19
CA ALA A 73 -11.87 -13.18 7.19
C ALA A 73 -11.11 -13.03 5.86
N PHE A 74 -11.77 -13.19 4.72
CA PHE A 74 -11.13 -13.06 3.41
C PHE A 74 -10.66 -11.64 3.09
N PRO A 75 -11.51 -10.59 3.13
CA PRO A 75 -11.07 -9.23 2.84
C PRO A 75 -10.07 -8.70 3.88
N ALA A 76 -10.26 -9.01 5.17
CA ALA A 76 -9.29 -8.61 6.20
C ALA A 76 -7.93 -9.32 5.99
N GLY A 77 -7.95 -10.61 5.69
CA GLY A 77 -6.75 -11.38 5.37
C GLY A 77 -6.03 -10.86 4.12
N GLY A 78 -6.78 -10.48 3.09
CA GLY A 78 -6.24 -9.87 1.87
C GLY A 78 -5.52 -8.55 2.14
N ILE A 79 -6.13 -7.65 2.93
CA ILE A 79 -5.52 -6.38 3.33
C ILE A 79 -4.23 -6.65 4.09
N VAL A 80 -4.26 -7.50 5.13
CA VAL A 80 -3.07 -7.82 5.94
C VAL A 80 -1.97 -8.42 5.06
N PHE A 81 -2.30 -9.36 4.19
CA PHE A 81 -1.34 -9.99 3.29
C PHE A 81 -0.68 -8.97 2.36
N ALA A 82 -1.46 -8.09 1.73
CA ALA A 82 -0.94 -7.03 0.87
C ALA A 82 -0.05 -6.06 1.64
N THR A 83 -0.50 -5.58 2.80
CA THR A 83 0.26 -4.67 3.67
C THR A 83 1.59 -5.29 4.08
N VAL A 84 1.61 -6.56 4.50
CA VAL A 84 2.83 -7.27 4.89
C VAL A 84 3.76 -7.48 3.70
N ALA A 85 3.22 -7.89 2.54
CA ALA A 85 4.02 -8.08 1.33
C ALA A 85 4.74 -6.78 0.93
N PHE A 86 4.04 -5.65 0.90
CA PHE A 86 4.63 -4.35 0.60
C PHE A 86 5.59 -3.87 1.70
N ALA A 87 5.28 -4.12 2.98
CA ALA A 87 6.19 -3.78 4.08
C ALA A 87 7.53 -4.53 3.97
N LEU A 88 7.50 -5.83 3.63
CA LEU A 88 8.71 -6.63 3.42
C LEU A 88 9.53 -6.17 2.22
N LEU A 89 8.85 -5.79 1.12
CA LEU A 89 9.51 -5.17 -0.03
C LEU A 89 10.18 -3.85 0.37
N GLY A 90 9.48 -3.00 1.13
CA GLY A 90 10.00 -1.73 1.62
C GLY A 90 11.23 -1.91 2.49
N TYR A 91 11.20 -2.88 3.41
CA TYR A 91 12.34 -3.25 4.24
C TYR A 91 13.54 -3.77 3.43
N SER A 92 13.27 -4.55 2.38
CA SER A 92 14.32 -5.05 1.48
C SER A 92 14.98 -3.91 0.71
N PHE A 93 14.19 -2.94 0.23
CA PHE A 93 14.73 -1.74 -0.42
C PHE A 93 15.48 -0.84 0.56
N ASP A 94 14.97 -0.65 1.78
CA ASP A 94 15.64 0.15 2.80
C ASP A 94 17.04 -0.41 3.11
N LYS A 95 17.20 -1.73 3.21
CA LYS A 95 18.52 -2.37 3.35
C LYS A 95 19.48 -2.08 2.20
N VAL A 96 18.98 -2.02 0.96
CA VAL A 96 19.81 -1.79 -0.22
C VAL A 96 20.18 -0.30 -0.36
N LEU A 97 19.28 0.59 0.05
CA LEU A 97 19.45 2.03 -0.09
C LEU A 97 20.11 2.72 1.10
N ASN A 98 20.16 2.08 2.26
CA ASN A 98 20.75 2.64 3.46
C ASN A 98 22.22 2.16 3.60
N PRO A 99 23.21 2.94 3.10
CA PRO A 99 24.63 2.57 3.18
C PRO A 99 25.14 2.45 4.63
N ARG A 100 24.38 2.93 5.63
CA ARG A 100 24.71 2.86 7.05
C ARG A 100 24.55 1.46 7.67
N LEU A 101 23.83 0.55 7.03
CA LEU A 101 23.67 -0.84 7.51
C LEU A 101 24.81 -1.77 7.03
N ARG A 102 25.80 -1.24 6.31
CA ARG A 102 26.99 -1.99 5.84
C ARG A 102 28.19 -1.91 6.79
N GLU A 103 28.12 -1.08 7.83
CA GLU A 103 29.18 -0.94 8.83
C GLU A 103 28.85 -1.74 10.11
N GLU A 104 28.53 -3.03 10.00
CA GLU A 104 28.72 -4.02 11.08
C GLU A 104 29.08 -5.40 10.50
#